data_AF-R7W9B5-F1
#
_entry.id   AF-R7W9B5-F1
#
_cell.length_a   1.000
_cell.length_b   1.000
_cell.length_c   1.000
_cell.angle_alpha   90.00
_cell.angle_beta   90.00
_cell.angle_gamma   90.00
#
_symmetry.space_group_name_H-M   'P 1'
#
loop_
_entity.id
_entity.type
_entity.pdbx_description
1 polymer ?
#
loop_
_entity_poly.entity_id
_entity_poly.type
_entity_poly.pdbx_seq_one_letter_code
_entity_poly.pdbx_strand_id
1 'polypeptide(L)'
;MGPDMCVRKLVLCPDGLIAAIVGREHFAKVALCTLECFSWSLGADDKWRWYEDLIYYEGKLYAITNSGEPLAFDVGYENTGEPKISAVETVIEGCGYVGVGVMNYLVKSRSGALLMVNRNTEGGRSAYAFEVYKADLRSSGSQWGQVTALGGDEALFVGRLGSWDVRADREGLEGYQISFLDDMVGMWF
;
A
#
# COMPACT_ATOMS: atom_id res chain seq x y z
N MET A 1 26.33 15.81 3.19
CA MET A 1 25.04 15.76 3.92
C MET A 1 24.62 14.32 3.95
N GLY A 2 24.28 13.81 5.13
CA GLY A 2 23.66 12.48 5.21
C GLY A 2 22.33 12.51 4.44
N PRO A 3 21.95 11.42 3.78
CA PRO A 3 20.69 11.36 3.05
C PRO A 3 19.52 11.28 4.03
N ASP A 4 18.58 12.21 3.88
CA ASP A 4 17.45 12.41 4.79
C ASP A 4 16.43 11.27 4.69
N MET A 5 15.88 10.89 5.86
CA MET A 5 14.70 10.04 5.96
C MET A 5 13.46 10.84 5.55
N CYS A 6 12.59 10.26 4.74
CA CYS A 6 11.36 10.89 4.28
C CYS A 6 10.12 10.02 4.57
N VAL A 7 8.99 10.69 4.74
CA VAL A 7 7.68 10.04 4.75
C VAL A 7 7.28 9.77 3.30
N ARG A 8 7.01 8.50 2.98
CA ARG A 8 6.69 8.04 1.62
C ARG A 8 5.19 7.86 1.37
N LYS A 9 4.44 7.43 2.39
CA LYS A 9 2.98 7.24 2.39
C LYS A 9 2.48 7.48 3.81
N LEU A 10 1.29 8.06 3.93
CA LEU A 10 0.59 8.24 5.20
C LEU A 10 -0.83 7.72 5.07
N VAL A 11 -1.30 7.02 6.11
CA VAL A 11 -2.65 6.48 6.22
C VAL A 11 -3.25 6.94 7.54
N LEU A 12 -4.45 7.51 7.48
CA LEU A 12 -5.27 7.82 8.64
C LEU A 12 -6.31 6.71 8.82
N CYS A 13 -6.30 6.07 9.98
CA CYS A 13 -7.27 5.04 10.36
C CYS A 13 -8.51 5.70 11.00
N PRO A 14 -9.70 5.08 10.90
CA PRO A 14 -10.94 5.63 11.46
C PRO A 14 -10.93 5.83 12.99
N ASP A 15 -10.08 5.12 13.71
CA ASP A 15 -9.90 5.20 15.16
C ASP A 15 -8.91 6.28 15.61
N GLY A 16 -8.37 7.07 14.67
CA GLY A 16 -7.40 8.13 14.97
C GLY A 16 -5.94 7.65 15.02
N LEU A 17 -5.67 6.38 14.72
CA LEU A 17 -4.32 5.90 14.45
C LEU A 17 -3.82 6.45 13.10
N ILE A 18 -2.61 7.00 13.09
CA ILE A 18 -1.89 7.41 11.88
C ILE A 18 -0.75 6.43 11.69
N ALA A 19 -0.62 5.90 10.48
CA ALA A 19 0.49 5.06 10.08
C ALA A 19 1.22 5.67 8.89
N ALA A 20 2.54 5.51 8.85
CA ALA A 20 3.36 6.04 7.77
C ALA A 20 4.47 5.08 7.37
N ILE A 21 4.76 5.02 6.08
CA ILE A 21 6.03 4.46 5.59
C ILE A 21 7.07 5.57 5.72
N VAL A 22 8.09 5.34 6.54
CA VAL A 22 9.19 6.29 6.77
C VAL A 22 10.50 5.59 6.45
N GLY A 23 11.29 6.18 5.56
CA GLY A 23 12.48 5.51 5.06
C GLY A 23 13.36 6.36 4.17
N ARG A 24 14.35 5.69 3.59
CA ARG A 24 15.30 6.26 2.64
C ARG A 24 15.43 5.34 1.44
N GLU A 25 15.46 5.93 0.24
CA GLU A 25 15.54 5.18 -1.01
C GLU A 25 14.48 4.07 -1.02
N HIS A 26 14.91 2.82 -1.09
CA HIS A 26 14.08 1.64 -1.12
C HIS A 26 13.81 1.04 0.26
N PHE A 27 14.52 1.45 1.31
CA PHE A 27 14.39 0.84 2.64
C PHE A 27 13.56 1.73 3.57
N ALA A 28 12.50 1.16 4.15
CA ALA A 28 11.63 1.88 5.07
C ALA A 28 11.18 1.00 6.24
N LYS A 29 10.62 1.67 7.24
CA LYS A 29 9.86 1.10 8.36
C LYS A 29 8.44 1.65 8.37
N VAL A 30 7.55 0.98 9.11
CA VAL A 30 6.23 1.55 9.43
C VAL A 30 6.33 2.28 10.77
N ALA A 31 5.98 3.56 10.76
CA ALA A 31 5.85 4.39 11.95
C ALA A 31 4.37 4.56 12.29
N LEU A 32 4.05 4.60 13.59
CA LEU A 32 2.70 4.78 14.11
C LEU A 32 2.63 6.04 14.96
N CYS A 33 1.47 6.67 14.98
CA CYS A 33 1.18 7.85 15.78
C CYS A 33 -0.31 7.87 16.10
N THR A 34 -0.72 8.50 17.20
CA THR A 34 -2.14 8.76 17.48
C THR A 34 -2.39 10.26 17.52
N LEU A 35 -3.62 10.65 17.20
CA LEU A 35 -4.09 12.04 17.36
C LEU A 35 -4.16 12.50 18.82
N GLU A 36 -3.97 11.61 19.79
CA GLU A 36 -3.99 11.96 21.21
C GLU A 36 -2.59 12.28 21.75
N CYS A 37 -1.59 11.46 21.39
CA CYS A 37 -0.24 11.59 21.92
C CYS A 37 0.68 12.44 21.03
N PHE A 38 0.37 12.58 19.72
CA PHE A 38 1.19 13.28 18.72
C PHE A 38 2.68 12.87 18.72
N SER A 39 2.97 11.64 19.15
CA SER A 39 4.31 11.05 19.21
C SER A 39 4.39 9.92 18.20
N TRP A 40 5.48 9.90 17.41
CA TRP A 40 5.75 8.82 16.47
C TRP A 40 6.51 7.69 17.16
N SER A 41 6.00 6.47 17.05
CA SER A 41 6.68 5.25 17.47
C SER A 41 7.10 4.43 16.25
N LEU A 42 8.24 3.77 16.37
CA LEU A 42 8.74 2.80 15.41
C LEU A 42 8.79 1.43 16.10
N GLY A 43 8.37 0.38 15.40
CA GLY A 43 8.57 -0.98 15.90
C GLY A 43 10.06 -1.25 16.10
N ALA A 44 10.47 -1.52 17.34
CA ALA A 44 11.85 -1.84 17.67
C ALA A 44 12.33 -3.07 16.88
N ASP A 45 11.44 -4.07 16.76
CA ASP A 45 11.66 -5.32 16.04
C ASP A 45 11.23 -5.26 14.56
N ASP A 46 10.70 -4.12 14.08
CA ASP A 46 10.34 -3.98 12.67
C ASP A 46 11.61 -3.98 11.81
N LYS A 47 11.60 -4.81 10.77
CA LYS A 47 12.71 -4.96 9.84
C LYS A 47 12.62 -3.87 8.78
N TRP A 48 13.76 -3.33 8.39
CA TRP A 48 13.83 -2.49 7.21
C TRP A 48 13.45 -3.32 5.98
N ARG A 49 12.45 -2.85 5.23
CA ARG A 49 11.93 -3.54 4.05
C ARG A 49 11.68 -2.56 2.92
N TRP A 50 11.57 -3.12 1.72
CA TRP A 50 11.16 -2.39 0.54
C TRP A 50 9.64 -2.37 0.42
N TYR A 51 9.03 -1.45 1.16
CA TYR A 51 7.60 -1.17 1.07
C TYR A 51 7.29 -0.29 -0.15
N GLU A 52 6.28 -0.66 -0.93
CA GLU A 52 5.76 0.15 -2.03
C GLU A 52 4.51 0.93 -1.65
N ASP A 53 3.63 0.34 -0.83
CA ASP A 53 2.40 0.99 -0.39
C ASP A 53 1.93 0.54 0.99
N LEU A 54 1.06 1.33 1.62
CA LEU A 54 0.42 1.11 2.92
C LEU A 54 -1.06 1.48 2.85
N ILE A 55 -1.92 0.65 3.47
CA ILE A 55 -3.37 0.87 3.55
C ILE A 55 -3.92 0.38 4.89
N TYR A 56 -5.01 1.01 5.34
CA TYR A 56 -5.88 0.48 6.39
C TYR A 56 -7.06 -0.24 5.76
N TYR A 57 -7.25 -1.51 6.09
CA TYR A 57 -8.26 -2.37 5.52
C TYR A 57 -8.86 -3.28 6.60
N GLU A 58 -10.19 -3.32 6.70
CA GLU A 58 -10.94 -4.20 7.62
C GLU A 58 -10.37 -4.30 9.06
N GLY A 59 -10.00 -3.17 9.65
CA GLY A 59 -9.51 -3.13 11.03
C GLY A 59 -8.00 -3.33 11.20
N LYS A 60 -7.26 -3.58 10.12
CA LYS A 60 -5.81 -3.83 10.15
C LYS A 60 -5.04 -2.95 9.19
N LEU A 61 -3.77 -2.73 9.49
CA LEU A 61 -2.82 -2.11 8.60
C LEU A 61 -2.15 -3.17 7.73
N TYR A 62 -2.04 -2.87 6.43
CA TYR A 62 -1.35 -3.70 5.47
C TYR A 62 -0.33 -2.88 4.71
N ALA A 63 0.90 -3.37 4.60
CA ALA A 63 1.89 -2.83 3.67
C ALA A 63 2.24 -3.87 2.61
N ILE A 64 2.45 -3.47 1.37
CA ILE A 64 2.92 -4.37 0.32
C ILE A 64 4.41 -4.15 0.07
N THR A 65 5.17 -5.23 -0.02
CA THR A 65 6.56 -5.18 -0.44
C THR A 65 6.67 -5.06 -1.96
N ASN A 66 7.89 -4.78 -2.45
CA ASN A 66 8.18 -4.82 -3.88
C ASN A 66 8.04 -6.24 -4.49
N SER A 67 8.14 -7.30 -3.69
CA SER A 67 7.88 -8.69 -4.13
C SER A 67 6.39 -9.05 -4.22
N GLY A 68 5.49 -8.11 -3.89
CA GLY A 68 4.05 -8.35 -3.88
C GLY A 68 3.56 -9.10 -2.64
N GLU A 69 4.35 -9.15 -1.57
CA GLU A 69 3.94 -9.73 -0.28
C GLU A 69 3.20 -8.69 0.55
N PRO A 70 1.88 -8.82 0.76
CA PRO A 70 1.19 -8.03 1.76
C PRO A 70 1.56 -8.52 3.16
N LEU A 71 2.05 -7.60 3.99
CA LEU A 71 2.29 -7.80 5.40
C LEU A 71 1.16 -7.15 6.20
N ALA A 72 0.53 -7.92 7.10
CA ALA A 72 -0.39 -7.39 8.10
C ALA A 72 0.37 -6.97 9.36
N PHE A 73 0.00 -5.82 9.91
CA PHE A 73 0.57 -5.29 11.14
C PHE A 73 -0.49 -5.36 12.23
N ASP A 74 -0.18 -6.11 13.29
CA ASP A 74 -0.94 -6.03 14.53
C ASP A 74 -0.41 -4.86 15.35
N VAL A 75 -1.32 -3.99 15.77
CA VAL A 75 -1.01 -2.80 16.56
C VAL A 75 -1.49 -3.02 17.99
N GLY A 76 -0.56 -2.94 18.93
CA GLY A 76 -0.83 -2.87 20.36
C GLY A 76 -0.62 -1.46 20.90
N TYR A 77 -0.96 -1.25 22.16
CA TYR A 77 -0.73 0.01 22.88
C TYR A 77 0.09 -0.23 24.14
N GLU A 78 1.05 0.64 24.39
CA GLU A 78 1.78 0.71 25.65
C GLU A 78 0.89 1.29 26.75
N ASN A 79 1.29 1.15 28.02
CA ASN A 79 0.57 1.76 29.15
C ASN A 79 0.52 3.30 29.06
N THR A 80 1.44 3.90 28.30
CA THR A 80 1.50 5.34 28.01
C THR A 80 0.47 5.80 26.98
N GLY A 81 -0.25 4.88 26.34
CA GLY A 81 -1.13 5.15 25.21
C GLY A 81 -0.42 5.23 23.86
N GLU A 82 0.90 5.06 23.83
CA GLU A 82 1.67 5.06 22.59
C GLU A 82 1.41 3.78 21.79
N PRO A 83 1.11 3.87 20.47
CA PRO A 83 0.89 2.71 19.65
C PRO A 83 2.22 1.98 19.41
N LYS A 84 2.19 0.67 19.22
CA LYS A 84 3.36 -0.10 18.79
C LYS A 84 2.96 -1.25 17.88
N ILE A 85 3.86 -1.60 16.98
CA ILE A 85 3.73 -2.83 16.19
C ILE A 85 4.02 -4.00 17.12
N SER A 86 3.03 -4.85 17.39
CA SER A 86 3.16 -6.04 18.23
C SER A 86 3.54 -7.29 17.44
N ALA A 87 3.10 -7.37 16.18
CA ALA A 87 3.45 -8.46 15.28
C ALA A 87 3.36 -8.01 13.81
N VAL A 88 4.14 -8.68 12.96
CA VAL A 88 4.09 -8.51 11.50
C VAL A 88 4.01 -9.89 10.88
N GLU A 89 2.96 -10.12 10.07
CA GLU A 89 2.70 -11.39 9.42
C GLU A 89 2.68 -11.21 7.89
N THR A 90 3.36 -12.08 7.15
CA THR A 90 3.17 -12.19 5.70
C THR A 90 1.87 -12.91 5.41
N VAL A 91 0.91 -12.22 4.81
CA VAL A 91 -0.46 -12.72 4.65
C VAL A 91 -0.62 -13.53 3.37
N ILE A 92 0.02 -13.09 2.28
CA ILE A 92 0.05 -13.79 1.00
C ILE A 92 1.52 -13.87 0.59
N GLU A 93 1.96 -15.05 0.15
CA GLU A 93 3.30 -15.19 -0.44
C GLU A 93 3.40 -14.36 -1.71
N GLY A 94 4.53 -13.68 -1.88
CA GLY A 94 4.77 -12.86 -3.06
C GLY A 94 4.89 -13.71 -4.30
N CYS A 95 4.75 -13.08 -5.47
CA CYS A 95 4.97 -13.73 -6.74
C CYS A 95 6.46 -14.02 -7.04
N GLY A 96 7.36 -13.67 -6.12
CA GLY A 96 8.82 -13.90 -6.23
C GLY A 96 9.54 -12.95 -7.20
N TYR A 97 8.81 -12.12 -7.94
CA TYR A 97 9.37 -11.16 -8.89
C TYR A 97 9.77 -9.86 -8.18
N VAL A 98 11.07 -9.71 -7.95
CA VAL A 98 11.71 -8.46 -7.51
C VAL A 98 12.15 -7.71 -8.78
N GLY A 99 11.22 -7.02 -9.43
CA GLY A 99 11.48 -6.31 -10.69
C GLY A 99 11.83 -4.84 -10.48
N VAL A 100 12.98 -4.39 -10.99
CA VAL A 100 13.24 -2.95 -11.17
C VAL A 100 12.21 -2.42 -12.17
N GLY A 101 11.39 -1.46 -11.75
CA GLY A 101 10.33 -0.87 -12.59
C GLY A 101 8.93 -1.42 -12.33
N VAL A 102 8.74 -2.30 -11.35
CA VAL A 102 7.41 -2.73 -10.88
C VAL A 102 7.02 -1.92 -9.64
N MET A 103 5.80 -1.37 -9.63
CA MET A 103 5.22 -0.65 -8.49
C MET A 103 3.93 -1.33 -8.07
N ASN A 104 3.77 -1.61 -6.78
CA ASN A 104 2.56 -2.21 -6.22
C ASN A 104 1.79 -1.15 -5.44
N TYR A 105 0.54 -0.90 -5.83
CA TYR A 105 -0.36 0.00 -5.13
C TYR A 105 -1.49 -0.78 -4.48
N LEU A 106 -1.80 -0.49 -3.22
CA LEU A 106 -2.95 -1.05 -2.52
C LEU A 106 -4.11 -0.05 -2.56
N VAL A 107 -5.31 -0.56 -2.83
CA VAL A 107 -6.53 0.24 -2.84
C VAL A 107 -7.71 -0.61 -2.40
N LYS A 108 -8.61 -0.02 -1.61
CA LYS A 108 -9.90 -0.62 -1.28
C LYS A 108 -10.88 -0.23 -2.38
N SER A 109 -11.49 -1.23 -3.02
CA SER A 109 -12.55 -1.01 -4.00
C SER A 109 -13.87 -0.61 -3.34
N ARG A 110 -14.80 -0.05 -4.12
CA ARG A 110 -16.19 0.24 -3.74
C ARG A 110 -16.93 -0.98 -3.20
N SER A 111 -16.66 -2.15 -3.80
CA SER A 111 -17.24 -3.42 -3.35
C SER A 111 -16.75 -3.85 -1.96
N GLY A 112 -15.75 -3.15 -1.42
CA GLY A 112 -15.11 -3.45 -0.16
C GLY A 112 -13.88 -4.32 -0.30
N ALA A 113 -13.58 -4.89 -1.48
CA ALA A 113 -12.42 -5.75 -1.68
C ALA A 113 -11.09 -4.99 -1.66
N LEU A 114 -10.05 -5.60 -1.08
CA LEU A 114 -8.66 -5.15 -1.21
C LEU A 114 -8.09 -5.54 -2.57
N LEU A 115 -7.59 -4.56 -3.31
CA LEU A 115 -6.95 -4.73 -4.60
C LEU A 115 -5.47 -4.34 -4.52
N MET A 116 -4.64 -5.06 -5.27
CA MET A 116 -3.28 -4.67 -5.64
C MET A 116 -3.28 -4.31 -7.13
N VAL A 117 -2.90 -3.07 -7.45
CA VAL A 117 -2.59 -2.65 -8.81
C VAL A 117 -1.08 -2.77 -9.00
N ASN A 118 -0.66 -3.78 -9.76
CA ASN A 118 0.71 -4.00 -10.13
C ASN A 118 0.99 -3.23 -11.44
N ARG A 119 1.85 -2.23 -11.37
CA ARG A 119 2.21 -1.38 -12.49
C ARG A 119 3.60 -1.74 -12.98
N ASN A 120 3.75 -1.99 -14.27
CA ASN A 120 5.03 -2.21 -14.91
C ASN A 120 5.46 -0.97 -15.70
N THR A 121 6.66 -0.46 -15.40
CA THR A 121 7.25 0.73 -16.03
C THR A 121 8.48 0.34 -16.83
N GLU A 122 8.54 0.78 -18.09
CA GLU A 122 9.74 0.60 -18.91
C GLU A 122 10.79 1.62 -18.46
N GLY A 123 11.85 1.14 -17.80
CA GLY A 123 12.98 1.98 -17.40
C GLY A 123 12.60 3.20 -16.56
N GLY A 124 11.50 3.14 -15.81
CA GLY A 124 11.02 4.22 -14.93
C GLY A 124 10.42 5.44 -15.64
N ARG A 125 10.04 5.35 -16.92
CA ARG A 125 9.57 6.52 -17.71
C ARG A 125 8.05 6.58 -17.91
N SER A 126 7.42 5.45 -18.28
CA SER A 126 5.97 5.37 -18.50
C SER A 126 5.45 3.99 -18.13
N ALA A 127 4.18 3.89 -17.71
CA ALA A 127 3.53 2.59 -17.59
C ALA A 127 3.34 2.02 -19.00
N TYR A 128 3.76 0.78 -19.25
CA TYR A 128 3.46 0.09 -20.52
C TYR A 128 2.45 -1.05 -20.31
N ALA A 129 2.34 -1.54 -19.08
CA ALA A 129 1.36 -2.56 -18.69
C ALA A 129 1.01 -2.41 -17.20
N PHE A 130 -0.17 -2.92 -16.84
CA PHE A 130 -0.55 -3.12 -15.45
C PHE A 130 -1.40 -4.38 -15.34
N GLU A 131 -1.42 -4.94 -14.14
CA GLU A 131 -2.26 -6.05 -13.74
C GLU A 131 -2.94 -5.70 -12.43
N VAL A 132 -4.14 -6.24 -12.22
CA VAL A 132 -4.90 -6.02 -11.00
C VAL A 132 -5.20 -7.34 -10.35
N TYR A 133 -4.94 -7.42 -9.05
CA TYR A 133 -5.15 -8.60 -8.24
C TYR A 133 -6.09 -8.25 -7.09
N LYS A 134 -7.03 -9.13 -6.81
CA LYS A 134 -7.90 -9.07 -5.64
C LYS A 134 -7.34 -9.98 -4.55
N ALA A 135 -7.28 -9.48 -3.33
CA ALA A 135 -6.90 -10.30 -2.18
C ALA A 135 -8.06 -11.24 -1.80
N ASP A 136 -7.75 -12.51 -1.62
CA ASP A 136 -8.61 -13.48 -0.95
C ASP A 136 -7.98 -13.81 0.40
N LEU A 137 -8.34 -13.02 1.42
CA LEU A 137 -7.77 -13.13 2.78
C LEU A 137 -8.53 -14.20 3.57
N ARG A 138 -7.84 -15.27 3.95
CA ARG A 138 -8.39 -16.42 4.68
C ARG A 138 -7.45 -16.79 5.84
N SER A 139 -7.98 -17.50 6.84
CA SER A 139 -7.15 -17.99 7.96
C SER A 139 -6.04 -18.96 7.52
N SER A 140 -6.19 -19.61 6.37
CA SER A 140 -5.16 -20.43 5.73
C SER A 140 -5.33 -20.39 4.21
N GLY A 141 -4.22 -20.25 3.48
CA GLY A 141 -4.23 -20.27 2.01
C GLY A 141 -4.73 -18.97 1.37
N SER A 142 -4.42 -17.82 1.98
CA SER A 142 -4.67 -16.51 1.35
C SER A 142 -3.88 -16.40 0.06
N GLN A 143 -4.49 -15.79 -0.97
CA GLN A 143 -3.87 -15.67 -2.27
C GLN A 143 -4.33 -14.42 -3.03
N TRP A 144 -3.52 -14.03 -4.01
CA TRP A 144 -3.89 -13.03 -5.00
C TRP A 144 -4.63 -13.69 -6.16
N GLY A 145 -5.85 -13.23 -6.45
CA GLY A 145 -6.60 -13.62 -7.64
C GLY A 145 -6.55 -12.51 -8.69
N GLN A 146 -5.99 -12.77 -9.87
CA GLN A 146 -6.00 -11.79 -10.96
C GLN A 146 -7.45 -11.50 -11.38
N VAL A 147 -7.77 -10.23 -11.56
CA VAL A 147 -9.04 -9.79 -12.13
C VAL A 147 -8.79 -9.22 -13.53
N THR A 148 -9.84 -9.09 -14.34
CA THR A 148 -9.75 -8.56 -15.72
C THR A 148 -10.61 -7.33 -15.96
N ALA A 149 -11.44 -6.94 -14.98
CA ALA A 149 -12.25 -5.73 -15.00
C ALA A 149 -12.60 -5.29 -13.56
N LEU A 150 -12.92 -4.00 -13.41
CA LEU A 150 -13.55 -3.45 -12.20
C LEU A 150 -15.08 -3.45 -12.37
N GLY A 151 -15.81 -3.07 -11.31
CA GLY A 151 -17.23 -2.74 -11.45
C GLY A 151 -17.42 -1.57 -12.42
N GLY A 152 -18.48 -1.60 -13.23
CA GLY A 152 -18.74 -0.59 -14.26
C GLY A 152 -18.98 0.84 -13.76
N ASP A 153 -19.15 1.04 -12.45
CA ASP A 153 -19.33 2.34 -11.80
C ASP A 153 -18.14 2.75 -10.92
N GLU A 154 -16.98 2.12 -11.10
CA GLU A 154 -15.79 2.34 -10.30
C GLU A 154 -14.60 2.81 -11.16
N ALA A 155 -13.91 3.84 -10.67
CA ALA A 155 -12.58 4.22 -11.15
C ALA A 155 -11.59 4.32 -9.99
N LEU A 156 -10.34 3.97 -10.24
CA LEU A 156 -9.26 3.98 -9.25
C LEU A 156 -8.23 5.05 -9.61
N PHE A 157 -7.82 5.83 -8.62
CA PHE A 157 -6.67 6.72 -8.70
C PHE A 157 -5.61 6.15 -7.77
N VAL A 158 -4.45 5.77 -8.29
CA VAL A 158 -3.40 5.09 -7.50
C VAL A 158 -2.07 5.80 -7.62
N GLY A 159 -1.36 5.90 -6.51
CA GLY A 159 -0.05 6.56 -6.43
C GLY A 159 0.60 6.42 -5.07
N ARG A 160 1.88 6.81 -5.01
CA ARG A 160 2.73 6.72 -3.82
C ARG A 160 2.21 7.60 -2.68
N LEU A 161 1.58 8.73 -2.99
CA LEU A 161 1.05 9.62 -1.97
C LEU A 161 -0.37 9.25 -1.52
N GLY A 162 -1.09 8.43 -2.30
CA GLY A 162 -2.47 8.09 -2.00
C GLY A 162 -3.10 7.23 -3.08
N SER A 163 -4.06 6.41 -2.65
CA SER A 163 -4.84 5.52 -3.51
C SER A 163 -6.31 5.66 -3.13
N TRP A 164 -7.18 5.86 -4.11
CA TRP A 164 -8.59 6.16 -3.89
C TRP A 164 -9.48 5.47 -4.91
N ASP A 165 -10.63 4.98 -4.45
CA ASP A 165 -11.75 4.64 -5.31
C ASP A 165 -12.64 5.88 -5.51
N VAL A 166 -13.19 6.03 -6.71
CA VAL A 166 -14.19 7.06 -7.02
C VAL A 166 -15.32 6.46 -7.84
N ARG A 167 -16.47 7.15 -7.83
CA ARG A 167 -17.64 6.72 -8.60
C ARG A 167 -17.42 7.18 -10.04
N ALA A 168 -17.47 6.25 -10.98
CA ALA A 168 -17.58 6.56 -12.38
C ALA A 168 -19.07 6.67 -12.72
N ASP A 169 -19.50 7.83 -13.23
CA ASP A 169 -20.87 8.13 -13.65
C ASP A 169 -21.08 7.89 -15.16
N ARG A 170 -20.07 7.36 -15.86
CA ARG A 170 -20.12 7.13 -17.29
C ARG A 170 -20.72 5.77 -17.62
N GLU A 171 -21.97 5.77 -18.07
CA GLU A 171 -22.56 4.63 -18.77
C GLU A 171 -21.70 4.25 -19.99
N GLY A 172 -21.36 2.96 -20.12
CA GLY A 172 -20.77 2.41 -21.34
C GLY A 172 -19.24 2.28 -21.40
N LEU A 173 -18.52 2.50 -20.30
CA LEU A 173 -17.09 2.17 -20.24
C LEU A 173 -16.90 0.74 -19.71
N GLU A 174 -16.52 -0.18 -20.60
CA GLU A 174 -16.10 -1.53 -20.24
C GLU A 174 -14.59 -1.55 -19.91
N GLY A 175 -14.20 -2.34 -18.91
CA GLY A 175 -12.80 -2.55 -18.53
C GLY A 175 -12.29 -1.69 -17.38
N TYR A 176 -10.96 -1.53 -17.28
CA TYR A 176 -10.31 -0.83 -16.19
C TYR A 176 -10.38 0.69 -16.34
N GLN A 177 -10.90 1.38 -15.34
CA GLN A 177 -10.79 2.83 -15.19
C GLN A 177 -9.74 3.15 -14.12
N ILE A 178 -8.46 3.07 -14.46
CA ILE A 178 -7.35 3.30 -13.52
C ILE A 178 -6.49 4.48 -14.01
N SER A 179 -6.24 5.45 -13.13
CA SER A 179 -5.32 6.58 -13.35
C SER A 179 -4.16 6.52 -12.37
N PHE A 180 -2.94 6.65 -12.87
CA PHE A 180 -1.73 6.68 -12.05
C PHE A 180 -1.33 8.13 -11.75
N LEU A 181 -1.12 8.44 -10.47
CA LEU A 181 -0.85 9.80 -10.00
C LEU A 181 0.64 10.17 -10.01
N ASP A 182 1.50 9.16 -10.09
CA ASP A 182 2.96 9.32 -10.04
C ASP A 182 3.60 9.42 -11.44
N ASP A 183 2.82 9.70 -12.49
CA ASP A 183 3.30 9.78 -13.89
C ASP A 183 4.21 10.98 -14.18
N MET A 184 4.65 11.68 -13.13
CA MET A 184 5.65 12.73 -13.23
C MET A 184 7.04 12.11 -13.37
N VAL A 185 7.56 12.17 -14.60
CA VAL A 185 8.99 12.06 -14.93
C VAL A 185 9.78 12.91 -13.94
N GLY A 186 10.46 12.27 -12.99
CA GLY A 186 11.11 13.00 -11.91
C GLY A 186 11.78 12.09 -10.88
N MET A 187 12.59 11.13 -11.35
CA MET A 187 13.64 10.62 -10.48
C MET A 187 14.63 11.77 -10.23
N TRP A 188 14.57 12.36 -9.05
CA TRP A 188 15.71 13.12 -8.52
C TRP A 188 16.56 12.13 -7.74
N PHE A 189 17.75 11.85 -8.29
CA PHE A 189 18.87 11.15 -7.65
C PHE A 189 19.58 12.06 -6.65
#